data_AF-A0A920M1U9-F1
#
_entry.id   AF-A0A920M1U9-F1
#
_cell.length_a   1.000
_cell.length_b   1.000
_cell.length_c   1.000
_cell.angle_alpha   90.00
_cell.angle_beta   90.00
_cell.angle_gamma   90.00
#
_symmetry.space_group_name_H-M   'P 1'
#
loop_
_entity.id
_entity.type
_entity.pdbx_description
1 polymer ?
#
loop_
_entity_poly.entity_id
_entity_poly.type
_entity_poly.pdbx_seq_one_letter_code
_entity_poly.pdbx_strand_id
1 'polypeptide(L)'
;MNKLSVNKKGIDTILVLDFGSQYTQLIARRVRESNVYSEILPWDIDEQKIRKLNPKGVILSGGPNSVTESFTPRVPQVIFDLSVPVLGICYGMQTLAEQMGGHVVSVDQKEFGHSSLDVVSNSKIFEGINKKLNVWMSHGDQVQDLPDEFEANSINLDCTNCSHAA
;
A
#
# COMPACT_ATOMS: atom_id res chain seq x y z
N MET A 1 -40.31 0.39 -29.80
CA MET A 1 -39.73 -0.17 -28.56
C MET A 1 -38.33 0.40 -28.39
N ASN A 2 -38.20 1.50 -27.64
CA ASN A 2 -36.89 2.08 -27.31
C ASN A 2 -36.20 1.17 -26.29
N LYS A 3 -35.09 0.56 -26.68
CA LYS A 3 -34.18 -0.10 -25.74
C LYS A 3 -33.59 1.00 -24.86
N LEU A 4 -34.08 1.10 -23.63
CA LEU A 4 -33.38 1.79 -22.56
C LEU A 4 -32.04 1.07 -22.41
N SER A 5 -30.98 1.64 -22.98
CA SER A 5 -29.62 1.24 -22.68
C SER A 5 -29.38 1.58 -21.21
N VAL A 6 -29.63 0.62 -20.32
CA VAL A 6 -29.14 0.68 -18.95
C VAL A 6 -27.63 0.69 -19.08
N ASN A 7 -27.06 1.90 -19.05
CA ASN A 7 -25.62 2.10 -19.05
C ASN A 7 -25.14 1.47 -17.75
N LYS A 8 -24.62 0.25 -17.83
CA LYS A 8 -24.22 -0.56 -16.68
C LYS A 8 -22.90 0.03 -16.16
N LYS A 9 -22.98 1.22 -15.55
CA LYS A 9 -21.84 1.91 -14.97
C LYS A 9 -21.34 1.03 -13.83
N GLY A 10 -20.16 0.43 -14.02
CA GLY A 10 -19.49 -0.31 -12.96
C GLY A 10 -19.24 0.62 -11.77
N ILE A 11 -19.33 0.07 -10.56
CA ILE A 11 -19.02 0.81 -9.34
C ILE A 11 -17.50 0.94 -9.27
N ASP A 12 -17.00 2.17 -9.12
CA ASP A 12 -15.57 2.40 -8.90
C ASP A 12 -15.16 1.73 -7.59
N THR A 13 -14.18 0.83 -7.69
CA THR A 13 -13.81 -0.08 -6.60
C THR A 13 -12.33 0.06 -6.28
N ILE A 14 -12.00 0.18 -5.00
CA ILE A 14 -10.65 0.03 -4.49
C ILE A 14 -10.48 -1.37 -3.93
N LEU A 15 -9.50 -2.10 -4.44
CA LEU A 15 -9.12 -3.39 -3.91
C LEU A 15 -8.14 -3.21 -2.75
N VAL A 16 -8.43 -3.79 -1.60
CA VAL A 16 -7.49 -3.92 -0.48
C VAL A 16 -6.98 -5.35 -0.45
N LEU A 17 -5.71 -5.57 -0.77
CA LEU A 17 -5.07 -6.88 -0.65
C LEU A 17 -4.54 -7.07 0.77
N ASP A 18 -5.02 -8.11 1.42
CA ASP A 18 -4.69 -8.44 2.80
C ASP A 18 -3.47 -9.36 2.90
N PHE A 19 -2.40 -8.83 3.49
CA PHE A 19 -1.18 -9.53 3.86
C PHE A 19 -1.17 -10.01 5.32
N GLY A 20 -2.32 -9.94 6.00
CA GLY A 20 -2.49 -10.36 7.40
C GLY A 20 -2.44 -9.20 8.40
N SER A 21 -2.70 -7.97 7.99
CA SER A 21 -2.69 -6.83 8.92
C SER A 21 -3.86 -6.88 9.88
N GLN A 22 -3.61 -6.58 11.15
CA GLN A 22 -4.69 -6.26 12.11
C GLN A 22 -5.52 -5.02 11.69
N TYR A 23 -5.00 -4.18 10.79
CA TYR A 23 -5.65 -2.95 10.35
C TYR A 23 -6.36 -3.05 8.97
N THR A 24 -6.34 -4.20 8.29
CA THR A 24 -6.93 -4.35 6.94
C THR A 24 -8.39 -3.90 6.89
N GLN A 25 -9.19 -4.30 7.88
CA GLN A 25 -10.61 -3.91 7.97
C GLN A 25 -10.77 -2.39 8.17
N LEU A 26 -9.87 -1.77 8.94
CA LEU A 26 -9.90 -0.33 9.16
C LEU A 26 -9.57 0.43 7.88
N ILE A 27 -8.57 -0.01 7.11
CA ILE A 27 -8.21 0.56 5.80
C ILE A 27 -9.44 0.56 4.88
N ALA A 28 -10.07 -0.60 4.70
CA ALA A 28 -11.25 -0.72 3.84
C ALA A 28 -12.41 0.15 4.31
N ARG A 29 -12.61 0.27 5.64
CA ARG A 29 -13.61 1.17 6.23
C ARG A 29 -13.31 2.64 5.92
N ARG A 30 -12.06 3.09 6.05
CA ARG A 30 -11.67 4.48 5.73
C ARG A 30 -11.95 4.83 4.27
N VAL A 31 -11.70 3.91 3.34
CA VAL A 31 -12.06 4.11 1.92
C VAL A 31 -13.58 4.29 1.74
N ARG A 32 -14.40 3.51 2.45
CA ARG A 32 -15.86 3.62 2.41
C ARG A 32 -16.37 4.90 3.05
N GLU A 33 -15.72 5.39 4.11
CA GLU A 33 -16.02 6.69 4.73
C GLU A 33 -15.76 7.85 3.76
N SER A 34 -14.91 7.66 2.75
CA SER A 34 -14.72 8.59 1.61
C SER A 34 -15.73 8.39 0.47
N ASN A 35 -16.81 7.63 0.68
CA ASN A 35 -17.87 7.31 -0.30
C ASN A 35 -17.38 6.51 -1.53
N VAL A 36 -16.33 5.71 -1.39
CA VAL A 36 -15.82 4.82 -2.44
C VAL A 36 -16.01 3.36 -2.03
N TYR A 37 -16.43 2.50 -2.96
CA TYR A 37 -16.57 1.08 -2.67
C TYR A 37 -15.19 0.44 -2.48
N SER A 38 -15.07 -0.44 -1.49
CA SER A 38 -13.85 -1.19 -1.23
C SER A 38 -14.14 -2.66 -0.99
N GLU A 39 -13.29 -3.51 -1.56
CA GLU A 39 -13.33 -4.96 -1.40
C GLU A 39 -12.01 -5.45 -0.81
N ILE A 40 -12.08 -6.33 0.19
CA ILE A 40 -10.91 -6.96 0.79
C ILE A 40 -10.78 -8.36 0.20
N LEU A 41 -9.61 -8.68 -0.36
CA LEU A 41 -9.25 -10.01 -0.81
C LEU A 41 -7.90 -10.41 -0.19
N PRO A 42 -7.67 -11.70 0.08
CA PRO A 42 -6.36 -12.15 0.54
C PRO A 42 -5.31 -11.98 -0.58
N TRP A 43 -4.04 -11.82 -0.21
CA TRP A 43 -2.95 -11.64 -1.18
C TRP A 43 -2.78 -12.81 -2.16
N ASP A 44 -3.15 -14.04 -1.76
CA ASP A 44 -3.03 -15.27 -2.55
C ASP A 44 -4.30 -15.58 -3.39
N ILE A 45 -5.17 -14.58 -3.56
CA ILE A 45 -6.40 -14.72 -4.34
C ILE A 45 -6.12 -15.02 -5.82
N ASP A 46 -7.00 -15.81 -6.44
CA ASP A 46 -6.99 -16.06 -7.88
C ASP A 46 -7.01 -14.75 -8.69
N GLU A 47 -6.03 -14.58 -9.58
CA GLU A 47 -5.90 -13.41 -10.45
C GLU A 47 -7.14 -13.13 -11.30
N GLN A 48 -7.90 -14.16 -11.69
CA GLN A 48 -9.14 -13.99 -12.44
C GLN A 48 -10.18 -13.21 -11.65
N LYS A 49 -10.21 -13.35 -10.32
CA LYS A 49 -11.13 -12.58 -9.47
C LYS A 49 -10.74 -11.10 -9.48
N ILE A 50 -9.43 -10.81 -9.38
CA ILE A 50 -8.91 -9.44 -9.46
C ILE A 50 -9.26 -8.81 -10.83
N ARG A 51 -9.02 -9.53 -11.94
CA ARG A 51 -9.34 -9.04 -13.29
C ARG A 51 -10.85 -8.81 -13.49
N LYS A 52 -11.69 -9.68 -12.93
CA LYS A 52 -13.17 -9.51 -12.96
C LYS A 52 -13.63 -8.33 -12.13
N LEU A 53 -12.97 -8.08 -10.99
CA LEU A 53 -13.27 -6.93 -10.13
C LEU A 53 -12.96 -5.60 -10.82
N ASN A 54 -11.92 -5.57 -11.66
CA ASN A 54 -11.49 -4.39 -12.43
C ASN A 54 -11.35 -3.13 -11.54
N PRO A 55 -10.49 -3.19 -10.49
CA PRO A 55 -10.36 -2.11 -9.53
C PRO A 55 -9.80 -0.84 -10.17
N LYS A 56 -10.14 0.32 -9.60
CA LYS A 56 -9.59 1.63 -9.98
C LYS A 56 -8.28 1.98 -9.26
N GLY A 57 -7.97 1.25 -8.20
CA GLY A 57 -6.74 1.37 -7.44
C GLY A 57 -6.63 0.22 -6.46
N VAL A 58 -5.41 -0.02 -5.98
CA VAL A 58 -5.08 -1.14 -5.09
C VAL A 58 -4.36 -0.61 -3.86
N ILE A 59 -4.75 -1.10 -2.68
CA ILE A 59 -4.03 -0.87 -1.43
C ILE A 59 -3.46 -2.20 -0.97
N LEU A 60 -2.15 -2.25 -0.76
CA LEU A 60 -1.44 -3.39 -0.18
C LEU A 60 -1.35 -3.17 1.33
N SER A 61 -2.03 -4.00 2.11
CA SER A 61 -2.03 -3.85 3.57
C SER A 61 -0.65 -4.12 4.19
N GLY A 62 -0.51 -3.78 5.47
CA GLY A 62 0.58 -4.32 6.27
C GLY A 62 0.44 -5.83 6.50
N GLY A 63 1.35 -6.40 7.27
CA GLY A 63 1.36 -7.81 7.62
C GLY A 63 2.36 -8.06 8.75
N PRO A 64 2.29 -9.22 9.42
CA PRO A 64 3.20 -9.57 10.50
C PRO A 64 4.55 -10.11 10.01
N ASN A 65 4.64 -10.44 8.72
CA ASN A 65 5.80 -11.09 8.13
C ASN A 65 6.95 -10.11 7.88
N SER A 66 8.14 -10.65 7.68
CA SER A 66 9.32 -9.92 7.22
C SER A 66 9.58 -10.24 5.74
N VAL A 67 9.86 -9.23 4.91
CA VAL A 67 10.05 -9.45 3.46
C VAL A 67 11.33 -10.24 3.17
N THR A 68 12.32 -10.16 4.07
CA THR A 68 13.63 -10.82 3.93
C THR A 68 13.57 -12.33 4.09
N GLU A 69 12.48 -12.87 4.65
CA GLU A 69 12.27 -14.31 4.78
C GLU A 69 11.84 -14.95 3.43
N SER A 70 12.39 -16.13 3.13
CA SER A 70 12.32 -16.77 1.81
C SER A 70 10.93 -17.24 1.34
N PHE A 71 9.96 -17.39 2.24
CA PHE A 71 8.60 -17.85 1.93
C PHE A 71 7.53 -16.92 2.48
N THR A 72 7.57 -15.67 2.05
CA THR A 72 6.65 -14.64 2.55
C THR A 72 5.71 -14.12 1.47
N PRO A 73 4.52 -13.63 1.86
CA PRO A 73 3.54 -13.11 0.92
C PRO A 73 4.11 -12.08 -0.06
N ARG A 74 3.72 -12.18 -1.33
CA ARG A 74 4.16 -11.28 -2.42
C ARG A 74 2.96 -10.67 -3.13
N VAL A 75 3.18 -9.50 -3.74
CA VAL A 75 2.19 -8.86 -4.60
C VAL A 75 1.99 -9.72 -5.85
N PRO A 76 0.75 -10.14 -6.17
CA PRO A 76 0.46 -10.90 -7.39
C PRO A 76 0.84 -10.12 -8.65
N GLN A 77 1.40 -10.80 -9.65
CA GLN A 77 1.87 -10.17 -10.89
C GLN A 77 0.77 -9.36 -11.58
N VAL A 78 -0.47 -9.85 -11.55
CA VAL A 78 -1.65 -9.17 -12.08
C VAL A 78 -1.79 -7.72 -11.59
N ILE A 79 -1.36 -7.38 -10.37
CA ILE A 79 -1.47 -6.02 -9.84
C ILE A 79 -0.60 -5.04 -10.64
N PHE A 80 0.61 -5.45 -11.02
CA PHE A 80 1.49 -4.65 -11.88
C PHE A 80 0.91 -4.52 -13.30
N ASP A 81 0.27 -5.57 -13.81
CA ASP A 81 -0.32 -5.58 -15.16
C ASP A 81 -1.54 -4.64 -15.29
N LEU A 82 -2.25 -4.33 -14.20
CA LEU A 82 -3.48 -3.55 -14.24
C LEU A 82 -3.27 -2.07 -14.58
N SER A 83 -2.04 -1.55 -14.44
CA SER A 83 -1.72 -0.13 -14.68
C SER A 83 -2.64 0.84 -13.92
N VAL A 84 -2.99 0.49 -12.68
CA VAL A 84 -3.76 1.34 -11.76
C VAL A 84 -2.88 1.81 -10.61
N PRO A 85 -3.23 2.91 -9.91
CA PRO A 85 -2.48 3.35 -8.74
C PRO A 85 -2.43 2.28 -7.65
N VAL A 86 -1.25 2.07 -7.08
CA VAL A 86 -0.99 1.12 -5.98
C VAL A 86 -0.44 1.88 -4.78
N LEU A 87 -1.05 1.69 -3.61
CA LEU A 87 -0.58 2.23 -2.33
C LEU A 87 -0.12 1.10 -1.42
N GLY A 88 1.17 1.07 -1.08
CA GLY A 88 1.71 0.15 -0.09
C GLY A 88 1.68 0.71 1.33
N ILE A 89 1.27 -0.10 2.32
CA ILE A 89 1.29 0.26 3.73
C ILE A 89 2.16 -0.72 4.52
N CYS A 90 3.20 -0.24 5.20
CA CYS A 90 4.14 -1.06 5.99
C CYS A 90 4.68 -2.24 5.16
N TYR A 91 4.35 -3.49 5.52
CA TYR A 91 4.72 -4.68 4.74
C TYR A 91 4.34 -4.56 3.26
N GLY A 92 3.16 -4.01 2.94
CA GLY A 92 2.72 -3.77 1.57
C GLY A 92 3.64 -2.82 0.79
N MET A 93 4.25 -1.85 1.46
CA MET A 93 5.24 -0.95 0.87
C MET A 93 6.59 -1.65 0.67
N GLN A 94 7.02 -2.44 1.66
CA GLN A 94 8.29 -3.16 1.61
C GLN A 94 8.29 -4.23 0.50
N THR A 95 7.23 -5.03 0.41
CA THR A 95 7.09 -6.07 -0.62
C THR A 95 7.03 -5.45 -2.02
N LEU A 96 6.40 -4.28 -2.15
CA LEU A 96 6.37 -3.52 -3.40
C LEU A 96 7.77 -3.04 -3.79
N ALA A 97 8.51 -2.43 -2.85
CA ALA A 97 9.87 -1.96 -3.09
C ALA A 97 10.81 -3.10 -3.51
N GLU A 98 10.82 -4.21 -2.77
CA GLU A 98 11.65 -5.38 -3.06
C GLU A 98 11.34 -5.95 -4.46
N GLN A 99 10.06 -6.13 -4.80
CA GLN A 99 9.65 -6.69 -6.10
C GLN A 99 9.93 -5.75 -7.29
N MET A 100 10.11 -4.46 -7.03
CA MET A 100 10.44 -3.46 -8.05
C MET A 100 11.95 -3.19 -8.17
N GLY A 101 12.79 -3.96 -7.47
CA GLY A 101 14.25 -3.88 -7.56
C GLY A 101 14.91 -2.98 -6.52
N GLY A 102 14.15 -2.51 -5.53
CA GLY A 102 14.71 -1.96 -4.30
C GLY A 102 15.28 -3.04 -3.39
N HIS A 103 15.81 -2.63 -2.24
CA HIS A 103 16.39 -3.54 -1.25
C HIS A 103 15.79 -3.30 0.15
N VAL A 104 15.21 -4.35 0.73
CA VAL A 104 14.67 -4.35 2.10
C VAL A 104 15.60 -5.12 3.03
N VAL A 105 15.88 -4.53 4.19
CA VAL A 105 16.69 -5.14 5.24
C VAL A 105 15.91 -5.23 6.54
N SER A 106 16.16 -6.31 7.29
CA SER A 106 15.65 -6.43 8.65
C SER A 106 16.52 -5.61 9.60
N VAL A 107 15.87 -4.90 10.52
CA VAL A 107 16.54 -4.04 11.50
C VAL A 107 16.28 -4.53 12.93
N ASP A 108 17.28 -4.44 13.79
CA ASP A 108 17.19 -4.90 15.19
C ASP A 108 16.22 -4.06 16.02
N GLN A 109 16.10 -2.76 15.71
CA GLN A 109 15.13 -1.87 16.32
C GLN A 109 13.80 -1.96 15.59
N LYS A 110 12.79 -2.52 16.26
CA LYS A 110 11.42 -2.52 15.76
C LYS A 110 10.70 -1.26 16.23
N GLU A 111 10.12 -0.51 15.29
CA GLU A 111 9.34 0.68 15.58
C GLU A 111 7.85 0.32 15.70
N PHE A 112 7.35 0.33 16.94
CA PHE A 112 5.93 0.18 17.23
C PHE A 112 5.46 1.35 18.10
N GLY A 113 4.64 2.23 17.53
CA GLY A 113 4.01 3.31 18.28
C GLY A 113 4.00 4.66 17.58
N HIS A 114 3.77 5.70 18.38
CA HIS A 114 3.74 7.07 17.91
C HIS A 114 5.14 7.54 17.50
N SER A 115 5.22 8.19 16.34
CA SER A 115 6.43 8.81 15.82
C SER A 115 6.12 10.06 15.00
N SER A 116 7.13 10.87 14.72
CA SER A 116 7.02 12.10 13.93
C SER A 116 7.63 11.92 12.55
N LEU A 117 6.82 12.15 11.53
CA LEU A 117 7.20 12.08 10.13
C LEU A 117 7.34 13.49 9.55
N ASP A 118 8.48 13.77 8.92
CA ASP A 118 8.69 14.97 8.14
C ASP A 118 8.46 14.67 6.64
N VAL A 119 7.56 15.41 6.01
CA VAL A 119 7.33 15.38 4.56
C VAL A 119 8.40 16.23 3.90
N VAL A 120 9.27 15.58 3.12
CA VAL A 120 10.47 16.20 2.52
C VAL A 120 10.33 16.50 1.03
N SER A 121 9.29 15.98 0.39
CA SER A 121 9.00 16.17 -1.04
C SER A 121 7.59 16.75 -1.26
N ASN A 122 7.35 17.26 -2.47
CA ASN A 122 6.01 17.62 -2.91
C ASN A 122 5.39 16.44 -3.68
N SER A 123 4.78 15.49 -2.96
CA SER A 123 4.02 14.39 -3.56
C SER A 123 2.51 14.63 -3.45
N LYS A 124 1.76 14.17 -4.45
CA LYS A 124 0.29 14.27 -4.49
C LYS A 124 -0.39 13.63 -3.27
N ILE A 125 0.22 12.59 -2.69
CA ILE A 125 -0.34 11.91 -1.51
C ILE A 125 -0.31 12.79 -0.25
N PHE A 126 0.56 13.81 -0.21
CA PHE A 126 0.71 14.74 0.92
C PHE A 126 0.11 16.12 0.62
N GLU A 127 -0.58 16.30 -0.50
CA GLU A 127 -1.20 17.57 -0.85
C GLU A 127 -2.27 17.97 0.19
N GLY A 128 -2.18 19.20 0.71
CA GLY A 128 -3.09 19.70 1.74
C GLY A 128 -2.83 19.16 3.15
N ILE A 129 -1.75 18.41 3.35
CA ILE A 129 -1.32 17.85 4.65
C ILE A 129 -0.15 18.68 5.21
N ASN A 130 -0.07 18.79 6.54
CA ASN A 130 1.04 19.48 7.21
C ASN A 130 2.37 18.78 6.93
N LYS A 131 3.47 19.56 6.90
CA LYS A 131 4.82 19.00 6.71
C LYS A 131 5.29 18.10 7.84
N LYS A 132 4.74 18.27 9.05
CA LYS A 132 5.02 17.41 10.20
C LYS A 132 3.78 16.63 10.56
N LEU A 133 3.91 15.31 10.62
CA LEU A 133 2.81 14.40 10.88
C LEU A 133 3.09 13.53 12.09
N ASN A 134 2.06 13.35 12.91
CA ASN A 134 2.06 12.32 13.93
C ASN A 134 1.55 11.04 13.28
N VAL A 135 2.42 10.04 13.18
CA VAL A 135 2.12 8.76 12.54
C VAL A 135 2.19 7.63 13.55
N TRP A 136 1.61 6.49 13.17
CA TRP A 136 1.71 5.25 13.92
C TRP A 136 2.56 4.25 13.13
N MET A 137 3.78 4.03 13.60
CA MET A 137 4.74 3.12 12.99
C MET A 137 4.54 1.71 13.52
N SER A 138 4.76 0.72 12.66
CA SER A 138 4.53 -0.70 13.00
C SER A 138 5.35 -1.64 12.12
N HIS A 139 6.67 -1.42 11.99
CA HIS A 139 7.53 -2.28 11.18
C HIS A 139 8.84 -2.66 11.88
N GLY A 140 9.35 -3.85 11.53
CA GLY A 140 10.68 -4.34 11.94
C GLY A 140 11.67 -4.50 10.77
N ASP A 141 11.22 -4.24 9.54
CA ASP A 141 12.06 -4.16 8.36
C ASP A 141 12.04 -2.74 7.82
N GLN A 142 13.03 -2.40 7.01
CA GLN A 142 13.17 -1.08 6.41
C GLN A 142 13.61 -1.21 4.96
N VAL A 143 13.08 -0.33 4.10
CA VAL A 143 13.62 -0.18 2.74
C VAL A 143 14.94 0.59 2.86
N GLN A 144 16.03 -0.02 2.42
CA GLN A 144 17.37 0.57 2.40
C GLN A 144 17.62 1.29 1.08
N ASP A 145 17.33 0.60 -0.03
CA ASP A 145 17.46 1.15 -1.38
C ASP A 145 16.08 1.21 -2.03
N LEU A 146 15.69 2.40 -2.47
CA LEU A 146 14.46 2.58 -3.24
C LEU A 146 14.67 2.10 -4.68
N PRO A 147 13.61 1.57 -5.34
CA PRO A 147 13.69 1.30 -6.77
C PRO A 147 13.95 2.59 -7.56
N ASP A 148 14.68 2.49 -8.67
CA ASP A 148 15.16 3.65 -9.45
C ASP A 148 14.04 4.61 -9.91
N GLU A 149 12.81 4.11 -10.07
CA GLU A 149 11.65 4.91 -10.51
C GLU A 149 10.86 5.53 -9.33
N PHE A 150 11.33 5.40 -8.09
CA PHE A 150 10.65 5.87 -6.89
C PHE A 150 11.40 6.99 -6.19
N GLU A 151 10.65 7.94 -5.63
CA GLU A 151 11.21 9.03 -4.83
C GLU A 151 10.83 8.85 -3.35
N ALA A 152 11.80 9.10 -2.46
CA ALA A 152 11.56 9.17 -1.02
C ALA A 152 10.73 10.43 -0.72
N ASN A 153 9.46 10.25 -0.36
CA ASN A 153 8.55 11.38 -0.23
C ASN A 153 8.47 11.95 1.19
N SER A 154 8.83 11.15 2.20
CA SER A 154 8.92 11.53 3.61
C SER A 154 9.96 10.70 4.37
N ILE A 155 10.46 11.26 5.46
CA ILE A 155 11.51 10.67 6.31
C ILE A 155 11.00 10.63 7.75
N ASN A 156 11.19 9.50 8.44
CA ASN A 156 10.96 9.43 9.88
C ASN A 156 12.13 10.08 10.64
N LEU A 157 11.85 11.02 11.54
CA LEU A 157 12.89 11.66 12.35
C LEU A 157 13.48 10.75 13.45
N ASP A 158 12.72 9.73 13.87
CA ASP A 158 13.14 8.76 14.89
C ASP A 158 13.96 7.60 14.29
N CYS A 159 13.97 7.47 12.96
CA CYS A 159 14.73 6.49 12.19
C CYS A 159 15.38 7.15 10.97
N THR A 160 16.69 7.39 11.05
CA THR A 160 17.45 8.21 10.07
C THR A 160 17.43 7.66 8.64
N ASN A 161 16.99 6.42 8.42
CA ASN A 161 16.91 5.78 7.10
C ASN A 161 15.50 5.30 6.70
N CYS A 162 14.44 5.55 7.49
CA CYS A 162 13.08 5.13 7.14
C CYS A 162 12.46 6.08 6.10
N SER A 163 12.81 5.89 4.84
CA SER A 163 12.17 6.56 3.70
C SER A 163 10.83 5.91 3.39
N HIS A 164 9.76 6.69 3.40
CA HIS A 164 8.46 6.25 2.90
C HIS A 164 8.32 6.77 1.46
N ALA A 165 8.19 5.84 0.52
CA ALA A 165 8.05 6.13 -0.89
C ALA A 165 6.59 6.02 -1.33
N ALA A 166 6.21 6.86 -2.29
CA ALA A 166 4.94 6.80 -2.98
C ALA A 166 5.16 7.07 -4.46
#